data_AF-A0A9K3LN56-F1
#
_entry.id   AF-A0A9K3LN56-F1
#
_cell.length_a   1.000
_cell.length_b   1.000
_cell.length_c   1.000
_cell.angle_alpha   90.00
_cell.angle_beta   90.00
_cell.angle_gamma   90.00
#
_symmetry.space_group_name_H-M   'P 1'
#
loop_
_entity.id
_entity.type
_entity.pdbx_description
1 polymer ?
#
loop_
_entity_poly.entity_id
_entity_poly.type
_entity_poly.pdbx_seq_one_letter_code
_entity_poly.pdbx_strand_id
1 'polypeptide(L)'
;METLTLLPADHKKQSQIAAEFATKSTYGFDNVVAAIDGMLIWITKPSDKLQEKEEELNSVDNFFCRKKQKYGLHLQGTCDANGRFVDVFLGFPASKVKFEDIGRNAWLS
;
A
#
# COMPACT_ATOMS: atom_id res chain seq x y z
N MET A 1 11.93 17.45 2.42
CA MET A 1 11.13 16.23 2.19
C MET A 1 9.77 16.48 2.79
N GLU A 2 8.77 16.84 1.99
CA GLU A 2 7.39 16.88 2.45
C GLU A 2 6.92 15.45 2.66
N THR A 3 6.57 15.12 3.88
CA THR A 3 5.82 13.91 4.19
C THR A 3 4.44 14.11 3.56
N LEU A 4 4.11 13.36 2.52
CA LEU A 4 2.73 13.27 2.00
C LEU A 4 1.89 12.58 3.09
N THR A 5 1.49 13.31 4.12
CA THR A 5 0.43 12.86 5.04
C THR A 5 -0.88 12.85 4.25
N LEU A 6 -1.18 11.69 3.66
CA LEU A 6 -2.36 11.47 2.81
C LEU A 6 -3.67 11.42 3.62
N LEU A 7 -3.56 11.25 4.94
CA LEU A 7 -4.68 11.45 5.85
C LEU A 7 -4.71 12.89 6.37
N PRO A 8 -5.91 13.47 6.54
CA PRO A 8 -6.03 14.82 7.08
C PRO A 8 -5.45 14.87 8.49
N ALA A 9 -4.53 15.81 8.73
CA ALA A 9 -4.01 16.10 10.07
C ALA A 9 -5.01 16.86 10.95
N ASP A 10 -6.05 17.44 10.35
CA ASP A 10 -7.08 18.20 11.04
C ASP A 10 -8.09 17.27 11.75
N HIS A 11 -8.21 17.43 13.07
CA HIS A 11 -9.12 16.63 13.90
C HIS A 11 -10.59 16.77 13.46
N LYS A 12 -11.03 17.95 13.04
CA LYS A 12 -12.42 18.15 12.62
C LYS A 12 -12.72 17.33 11.36
N LYS A 13 -11.80 17.32 10.40
CA LYS A 13 -11.91 16.51 9.18
C LYS A 13 -11.80 15.00 9.46
N GLN A 14 -10.94 14.60 10.39
CA GLN A 14 -10.88 13.20 10.86
C GLN A 14 -12.21 12.76 11.47
N SER A 15 -12.81 13.58 12.35
CA SER A 15 -14.12 13.27 12.95
C SER A 15 -15.24 13.18 11.91
N GLN A 16 -15.21 14.02 10.87
CA GLN A 16 -16.17 13.93 9.76
C GLN A 16 -16.04 12.60 9.02
N ILE A 17 -14.83 12.19 8.67
CA ILE A 17 -14.59 10.91 7.97
C ILE A 17 -14.99 9.73 8.85
N ALA A 18 -14.66 9.79 10.14
CA ALA A 18 -15.01 8.71 11.07
C ALA A 18 -16.52 8.55 11.26
N ALA A 19 -17.27 9.66 11.24
CA ALA A 19 -18.73 9.60 11.19
C ALA A 19 -19.22 8.93 9.89
N GLU A 20 -18.60 9.21 8.74
CA GLU A 20 -18.96 8.52 7.48
C GLU A 20 -18.72 7.01 7.56
N PHE A 21 -17.58 6.57 8.12
CA PHE A 21 -17.32 5.15 8.35
C PHE A 21 -18.35 4.53 9.30
N ALA A 22 -18.72 5.22 10.39
CA ALA A 22 -19.72 4.73 11.33
C ALA A 22 -21.08 4.51 10.66
N THR A 23 -21.49 5.44 9.78
CA THR A 23 -22.78 5.34 9.08
C THR A 23 -22.85 4.19 8.07
N LYS A 24 -21.71 3.78 7.50
CA LYS A 24 -21.65 2.78 6.42
C LYS A 24 -21.16 1.41 6.87
N SER A 25 -20.44 1.35 7.99
CA SER A 25 -19.99 0.09 8.57
C SER A 25 -21.14 -0.59 9.30
N THR A 26 -21.37 -1.87 9.02
CA THR A 26 -22.27 -2.73 9.80
C THR A 26 -21.91 -2.75 11.29
N TYR A 27 -20.63 -2.54 11.61
CA TYR A 27 -20.11 -2.56 12.97
C TYR A 27 -20.03 -1.18 13.63
N GLY A 28 -20.39 -0.10 12.92
CA GLY A 28 -20.50 1.24 13.49
C GLY A 28 -19.17 1.86 13.93
N PHE A 29 -18.06 1.57 13.25
CA PHE A 29 -16.75 2.14 13.58
C PHE A 29 -16.73 3.66 13.44
N ASP A 30 -16.63 4.38 14.55
CA ASP A 30 -16.67 5.85 14.65
C ASP A 30 -15.30 6.50 14.89
N ASN A 31 -14.24 5.70 14.79
CA ASN A 31 -12.85 6.09 15.02
C ASN A 31 -11.92 5.73 13.85
N VAL A 32 -12.49 5.42 12.68
CA VAL A 32 -11.75 5.04 11.47
C VAL A 32 -11.68 6.21 10.51
N VAL A 33 -10.48 6.58 10.08
CA VAL A 33 -10.27 7.68 9.10
C VAL A 33 -9.92 7.17 7.70
N ALA A 34 -9.64 5.87 7.56
CA ALA A 34 -9.39 5.18 6.31
C ALA A 34 -9.41 3.67 6.53
N ALA A 35 -9.70 2.91 5.48
CA ALA A 35 -9.57 1.45 5.46
C ALA A 35 -8.39 1.03 4.57
N ILE A 36 -7.60 0.06 5.00
CA ILE A 36 -6.44 -0.44 4.27
C ILE A 36 -6.67 -1.91 3.91
N ASP A 37 -6.38 -2.27 2.67
CA ASP A 37 -6.34 -3.65 2.23
C ASP A 37 -5.11 -3.90 1.35
N GLY A 38 -4.62 -5.14 1.34
CA GLY A 38 -3.44 -5.55 0.61
C GLY A 38 -3.66 -6.83 -0.18
N MET A 39 -3.13 -6.89 -1.39
CA MET A 39 -3.14 -8.08 -2.22
C MET A 39 -1.76 -8.40 -2.80
N LEU A 40 -1.57 -9.67 -3.15
CA LEU A 40 -0.41 -10.13 -3.90
C LEU A 40 -0.82 -10.29 -5.37
N ILE A 41 -0.30 -9.42 -6.23
CA ILE A 41 -0.45 -9.54 -7.67
C ILE A 41 0.54 -10.60 -8.15
N TRP A 42 0.05 -11.65 -8.81
CA TRP A 42 0.94 -12.66 -9.39
C TRP A 42 1.49 -12.20 -10.73
N ILE A 43 2.78 -12.43 -10.93
CA ILE A 43 3.46 -12.13 -12.19
C ILE A 43 4.21 -13.36 -12.68
N THR A 44 4.54 -13.37 -13.97
CA THR A 44 5.57 -14.28 -14.48
C THR A 44 6.93 -13.92 -13.90
N LYS A 45 7.86 -14.89 -13.84
CA LYS A 45 9.24 -14.60 -13.42
C LYS A 45 9.80 -13.44 -14.26
N PRO A 46 10.29 -12.35 -13.65
CA PRO A 46 10.96 -11.28 -14.38
C PRO A 46 12.19 -11.81 -15.15
N SER A 47 12.57 -11.13 -16.24
CA SER A 47 13.73 -11.53 -17.04
C SER A 47 15.01 -11.49 -16.22
N ASP A 48 15.91 -12.47 -16.41
CA ASP A 48 17.21 -12.48 -15.74
C ASP A 48 18.08 -11.25 -16.09
N LYS A 49 17.79 -10.56 -17.21
CA LYS A 49 18.42 -9.27 -17.57
C LYS A 49 18.14 -8.13 -16.58
N LEU A 50 17.14 -8.27 -15.70
CA LEU A 50 16.90 -7.28 -14.64
C LEU A 50 18.07 -7.22 -13.64
N GLN A 51 18.76 -8.35 -13.42
CA GLN A 51 19.92 -8.43 -12.51
C GLN A 51 21.15 -7.69 -13.03
N GLU A 52 21.20 -7.37 -14.33
CA GLU A 52 22.33 -6.68 -14.96
C GLU A 52 22.36 -5.17 -14.64
N LYS A 53 21.26 -4.61 -14.10
CA LYS A 53 21.23 -3.22 -13.62
C LYS A 53 21.68 -3.20 -12.16
N GLU A 54 22.83 -2.55 -11.88
CA GLU A 54 23.51 -2.47 -10.57
C GLU A 54 22.72 -1.79 -9.43
N GLU A 55 21.41 -1.63 -9.55
CA GLU A 55 20.57 -1.18 -8.45
C GLU A 55 20.11 -2.41 -7.66
N GLU A 56 20.44 -2.44 -6.37
CA GLU A 56 20.09 -3.51 -5.41
C GLU A 56 18.59 -3.86 -5.41
N LEU A 57 17.74 -2.91 -5.85
CA LEU A 57 16.31 -3.07 -6.06
C LEU A 57 15.94 -4.03 -7.20
N ASN A 58 16.75 -4.19 -8.24
CA ASN A 58 16.34 -4.88 -9.47
C ASN A 58 16.60 -6.39 -9.50
N SER A 59 16.88 -7.02 -8.35
CA SER A 59 17.02 -8.49 -8.31
C SER A 59 15.68 -9.20 -8.51
N VAL A 60 15.67 -10.20 -9.40
CA VAL A 60 14.53 -11.11 -9.63
C VAL A 60 14.03 -11.74 -8.33
N ASP A 61 14.93 -12.01 -7.38
CA ASP A 61 14.60 -12.61 -6.09
C ASP A 61 13.72 -11.69 -5.23
N ASN A 62 13.81 -10.37 -5.41
CA ASN A 62 12.99 -9.41 -4.66
C ASN A 62 11.50 -9.59 -5.00
N PHE A 63 11.19 -10.08 -6.20
CA PHE A 63 9.82 -10.38 -6.64
C PHE A 63 9.32 -11.75 -6.17
N PHE A 64 10.15 -12.58 -5.52
CA PHE A 64 9.77 -13.93 -5.14
C PHE A 64 9.19 -14.02 -3.73
N CYS A 65 7.89 -14.33 -3.62
CA CYS A 65 7.24 -14.58 -2.35
C CYS A 65 7.48 -16.02 -1.88
N ARG A 66 8.44 -16.23 -0.96
CA ARG A 66 8.78 -17.55 -0.44
C ARG A 66 7.60 -18.28 0.22
N LYS A 67 6.73 -17.57 0.95
CA LYS A 67 5.55 -18.19 1.58
C LYS A 67 4.55 -18.74 0.57
N LYS A 68 4.41 -18.08 -0.59
CA LYS A 68 3.46 -18.45 -1.64
C LYS A 68 4.10 -19.26 -2.76
N GLN A 69 5.43 -19.34 -2.81
CA GLN A 69 6.21 -20.00 -3.88
C GLN A 69 5.83 -19.45 -5.26
N LYS A 70 5.64 -18.12 -5.36
CA LYS A 70 5.24 -17.41 -6.58
C LYS A 70 5.99 -16.10 -6.69
N TYR A 71 6.23 -15.66 -7.93
CA TYR A 71 6.64 -14.29 -8.22
C TYR A 71 5.42 -13.36 -8.15
N GLY A 72 5.60 -12.19 -7.57
CA GLY A 72 4.50 -11.26 -7.40
C GLY A 72 4.93 -9.86 -7.00
N LEU A 73 3.94 -9.00 -6.87
CA LEU A 73 4.04 -7.64 -6.35
C LEU A 73 3.04 -7.48 -5.20
N HIS A 74 3.46 -6.78 -4.15
CA HIS A 74 2.55 -6.36 -3.09
C HIS A 74 1.86 -5.07 -3.52
N LEU A 75 0.54 -5.11 -3.62
CA LEU A 75 -0.30 -3.92 -3.78
C LEU A 75 -1.01 -3.67 -2.45
N GLN A 76 -0.98 -2.44 -1.96
CA GLN A 76 -1.75 -2.01 -0.81
C GLN A 76 -2.54 -0.75 -1.18
N GLY A 77 -3.85 -0.79 -0.97
CA GLY A 77 -4.74 0.33 -1.20
C GLY A 77 -5.31 0.85 0.11
N THR A 78 -5.32 2.17 0.25
CA THR A 78 -6.02 2.86 1.34
C THR A 78 -7.23 3.55 0.76
N CYS A 79 -8.41 3.37 1.37
CA CYS A 79 -9.68 3.90 0.87
C CYS A 79 -10.41 4.75 1.91
N ASP A 80 -11.22 5.69 1.42
CA ASP A 80 -12.21 6.42 2.23
C ASP A 80 -13.48 5.58 2.49
N ALA A 81 -14.42 6.14 3.24
CA ALA A 81 -15.71 5.51 3.54
C ALA A 81 -16.60 5.31 2.29
N ASN A 82 -16.26 5.91 1.13
CA ASN A 82 -16.93 5.71 -0.15
C ASN A 82 -16.27 4.62 -1.00
N GLY A 83 -15.22 3.96 -0.50
CA GLY A 83 -14.45 2.98 -1.26
C GLY A 83 -13.56 3.60 -2.34
N ARG A 84 -13.26 4.90 -2.25
CA ARG A 84 -12.35 5.58 -3.17
C ARG A 84 -10.93 5.49 -2.62
N PHE A 85 -9.98 5.15 -3.50
CA PHE A 85 -8.57 5.15 -3.12
C PHE A 85 -8.12 6.56 -2.74
N VAL A 86 -7.60 6.70 -1.53
CA VAL A 86 -6.87 7.87 -1.06
C VAL A 86 -5.37 7.70 -1.24
N ASP A 87 -4.90 6.45 -1.26
CA ASP A 87 -3.51 6.11 -1.52
C ASP A 87 -3.37 4.68 -2.07
N VAL A 88 -2.31 4.45 -2.83
CA VAL A 88 -1.95 3.14 -3.40
C VAL A 88 -0.44 2.97 -3.33
N PHE A 89 0.01 1.88 -2.73
CA PHE A 89 1.40 1.45 -2.71
C PHE A 89 1.59 0.19 -3.54
N LEU A 90 2.66 0.15 -4.33
CA LEU A 90 3.12 -1.04 -5.06
C LEU A 90 4.59 -1.32 -4.73
N GLY A 91 4.90 -2.54 -4.31
CA GLY A 91 6.25 -2.92 -3.91
C GLY A 91 6.54 -4.40 -4.00
N PHE A 92 7.69 -4.80 -3.45
CA PHE A 92 8.08 -6.20 -3.39
C PHE A 92 7.14 -7.01 -2.49
N PRO A 93 6.90 -8.30 -2.79
CA PRO A 93 6.05 -9.17 -1.97
C PRO A 93 6.54 -9.36 -0.53
N ALA A 94 7.81 -9.08 -0.25
CA ALA A 94 8.39 -9.10 1.09
C ALA A 94 8.54 -7.70 1.72
N SER A 95 8.15 -6.63 1.02
CA SER A 95 8.25 -5.28 1.57
C SER A 95 7.32 -5.17 2.78
N LYS A 96 7.90 -4.96 3.97
CA LYS A 96 7.15 -4.55 5.15
C LYS A 96 6.88 -3.05 5.01
N VAL A 97 5.78 -2.69 4.36
CA VAL A 97 5.38 -1.30 4.25
C VAL A 97 4.75 -0.91 5.58
N LYS A 98 5.33 0.06 6.28
CA LYS A 98 4.62 0.69 7.40
C LYS A 98 3.60 1.66 6.82
N PHE A 99 2.54 1.93 7.56
CA PHE A 99 1.52 2.91 7.15
C PHE A 99 2.13 4.27 6.76
N GLU A 100 3.23 4.65 7.40
CA GLU A 100 3.99 5.88 7.17
C GLU A 100 4.80 5.88 5.84
N ASP A 101 4.99 4.71 5.23
CA ASP A 101 5.74 4.55 3.97
C ASP A 101 4.81 4.47 2.74
N ILE A 102 3.49 4.40 2.94
CA ILE A 102 2.49 4.47 1.86
C ILE A 102 2.50 5.93 1.35
N GLY A 103 2.81 6.12 0.07
CA GLY A 103 3.17 7.40 -0.54
C GLY A 103 4.63 7.49 -1.01
N ARG A 104 5.51 6.57 -0.59
CA ARG A 104 6.84 6.38 -1.19
C ARG A 104 6.75 5.30 -2.26
N ASN A 105 6.85 5.68 -3.53
CA ASN A 105 7.10 4.73 -4.59
C ASN A 105 8.52 4.17 -4.38
N ALA A 106 8.62 2.95 -3.87
CA ALA A 106 9.90 2.26 -3.63
C ALA A 106 10.76 2.09 -4.89
N TRP A 107 10.20 2.40 -6.08
CA TRP A 107 10.83 2.26 -7.40
C TRP A 107 11.26 3.59 -8.05
N LEU A 108 10.95 4.74 -7.42
CA LEU A 108 11.22 6.07 -7.98
C LEU A 108 12.30 6.85 -7.21
N SER A 109 13.10 6.16 -6.39
CA SER A 109 14.23 6.76 -5.67
C SER A 109 15.57 6.47 -6.34
#